data_AF-A0A1F9PPD1-F1
#
_entry.id   AF-A0A1F9PPD1-F1
#
_cell.length_a   1.000
_cell.length_b   1.000
_cell.length_c   1.000
_cell.angle_alpha   90.00
_cell.angle_beta   90.00
_cell.angle_gamma   90.00
#
_symmetry.space_group_name_H-M   'P 1'
#
loop_
_entity.id
_entity.type
_entity.pdbx_description
1 polymer ?
#
loop_
_entity_poly.entity_id
_entity_poly.type
_entity_poly.pdbx_seq_one_letter_code
_entity_poly.pdbx_strand_id
1 'polypeptide(L)' 'MAGMVKSPVIAVPTSIGYGTSFGGITALLGMLNSCSSNIAVVNIDNGFGAGFMASSINHITAAG' A
#
# COMPACT_ATOMS: atom_id res chain seq x y z
N MET A 1 -2.15 -1.46 -10.76
CA MET A 1 -1.61 -2.71 -10.19
C MET A 1 -2.66 -3.46 -9.38
N ALA A 2 -3.19 -2.88 -8.30
CA ALA A 2 -4.18 -3.54 -7.43
C ALA A 2 -5.28 -4.32 -8.18
N GLY A 3 -6.03 -3.68 -9.08
CA GLY A 3 -7.12 -4.36 -9.82
C GLY A 3 -6.69 -5.38 -10.88
N MET A 4 -5.39 -5.60 -11.08
CA MET A 4 -4.84 -6.48 -12.12
C MET A 4 -4.19 -7.75 -11.55
N VAL A 5 -4.03 -7.83 -10.23
CA VAL A 5 -3.42 -8.97 -9.55
C VAL A 5 -4.43 -9.61 -8.61
N LYS A 6 -4.34 -10.93 -8.43
CA LYS A 6 -5.23 -11.65 -7.50
C LYS A 6 -4.81 -11.49 -6.04
N SER A 7 -3.52 -11.27 -5.79
CA SER A 7 -2.96 -11.08 -4.45
C SER A 7 -3.35 -9.72 -3.86
N PRO A 8 -3.47 -9.59 -2.52
CA PRO A 8 -3.59 -8.29 -1.86
C PRO A 8 -2.40 -7.40 -2.17
N VAL A 9 -2.64 -6.11 -2.40
CA VAL A 9 -1.61 -5.10 -2.65
C VAL A 9 -1.54 -4.16 -1.45
N ILE A 10 -0.35 -4.02 -0.88
CA ILE A 10 -0.10 -3.07 0.20
C ILE A 10 0.68 -1.90 -0.39
N ALA A 11 0.06 -0.73 -0.42
CA ALA A 11 0.61 0.47 -1.03
C ALA A 11 1.24 1.38 0.04
N VAL A 12 2.52 1.69 -0.15
CA VAL A 12 3.30 2.58 0.72
C VAL A 12 3.56 3.89 -0.03
N PRO A 13 2.88 4.99 0.32
CA PRO A 13 3.21 6.29 -0.26
C PRO A 13 4.57 6.76 0.25
N THR A 14 5.40 7.32 -0.63
CA THR A 14 6.73 7.82 -0.26
C THR A 14 6.69 9.33 -0.06
N SER A 15 7.38 9.85 0.95
CA SER A 15 7.45 11.31 1.17
C SER A 15 8.27 12.02 0.09
N ILE A 16 9.24 11.30 -0.46
CA ILE A 16 10.11 11.71 -1.55
C ILE A 16 9.61 11.19 -2.90
N GLY A 17 9.75 12.05 -3.91
CA GLY A 17 9.33 11.78 -5.28
C GLY A 17 9.60 12.98 -6.17
N TYR A 18 9.72 12.76 -7.48
CA TYR A 18 9.92 13.85 -8.43
C TYR A 18 8.66 14.71 -8.59
N GLY A 19 8.84 16.03 -8.67
CA GLY A 19 7.75 16.99 -8.88
C GLY A 19 7.02 17.39 -7.59
N THR A 20 5.70 17.54 -7.65
CA THR A 20 4.85 18.04 -6.55
C THR A 20 4.51 16.93 -5.55
N SER A 21 5.51 16.30 -4.93
CA SER A 21 5.29 15.22 -3.95
C SER A 21 4.58 15.71 -2.67
N PHE A 22 4.82 16.98 -2.29
CA PHE A 22 4.27 17.61 -1.07
C PHE A 22 4.36 16.69 0.17
N GLY A 23 5.57 16.18 0.43
CA GLY A 23 5.84 15.27 1.55
C GLY A 23 5.10 13.93 1.46
N GLY A 24 4.71 13.49 0.25
CA GLY A 24 4.03 12.23 0.00
C GLY A 24 2.51 12.32 -0.01
N ILE A 25 1.91 13.50 0.23
CA ILE A 25 0.46 13.71 0.17
C ILE A 25 -0.09 13.41 -1.23
N THR A 26 0.61 13.81 -2.28
CA THR A 26 0.22 13.52 -3.66
C THR A 26 0.18 12.01 -3.92
N ALA A 27 1.20 11.28 -3.44
CA ALA A 27 1.25 9.83 -3.56
C ALA A 27 0.14 9.15 -2.74
N LEU A 28 -0.06 9.58 -1.49
CA LEU A 28 -1.10 9.06 -0.60
C LEU A 28 -2.49 9.22 -1.20
N LEU A 29 -2.85 10.43 -1.66
CA LEU A 29 -4.15 10.71 -2.28
C LEU A 29 -4.33 9.91 -3.58
N GLY A 30 -3.28 9.81 -4.40
CA GLY A 30 -3.31 8.99 -5.62
C GLY A 30 -3.56 7.51 -5.33
N MET A 31 -2.94 6.97 -4.27
CA MET A 31 -3.15 5.58 -3.83
C MET A 31 -4.56 5.36 -3.25
N LEU A 32 -5.06 6.30 -2.43
CA LEU A 32 -6.40 6.23 -1.83
C LEU A 32 -7.53 6.41 -2.85
N ASN A 33 -7.28 7.14 -3.94
CA ASN A 33 -8.23 7.28 -5.04
C ASN A 33 -8.38 5.99 -5.88
N SER A 34 -7.65 4.92 -5.54
CA SER A 34 -7.83 3.63 -6.19
C SER A 34 -9.15 2.99 -5.77
N CYS A 35 -10.02 2.67 -6.74
CA CYS A 35 -11.27 1.96 -6.48
C CYS A 35 -11.09 0.43 -6.34
N SER A 36 -9.86 -0.06 -6.22
CA SER A 36 -9.60 -1.49 -6.22
C SER A 36 -9.79 -2.09 -4.83
N SER A 37 -10.64 -3.10 -4.69
CA SER A 37 -10.97 -3.68 -3.39
C SER A 37 -9.84 -4.49 -2.74
N ASN A 38 -8.78 -4.82 -3.47
CA ASN A 38 -7.65 -5.61 -2.94
C ASN A 38 -6.43 -4.76 -2.58
N ILE A 39 -6.59 -3.44 -2.44
CA ILE A 39 -5.51 -2.53 -2.00
C ILE A 39 -5.71 -2.09 -0.55
N ALA A 40 -4.63 -2.10 0.22
CA ALA A 40 -4.53 -1.45 1.52
C ALA A 40 -3.45 -0.38 1.45
N VAL A 41 -3.76 0.86 1.85
CA VAL A 41 -2.79 1.97 1.86
C VAL A 41 -2.31 2.18 3.29
N VAL A 42 -0.99 2.22 3.49
CA VAL A 42 -0.38 2.51 4.80
C VAL A 42 0.11 3.96 4.87
N ASN A 43 0.56 4.38 6.05
CA ASN A 43 1.14 5.70 6.27
C ASN A 43 2.35 5.96 5.33
N ILE A 44 2.59 7.24 5.07
CA ILE A 44 3.75 7.70 4.29
C ILE A 44 5.05 7.15 4.89
N ASP A 45 5.89 6.58 4.04
CA ASP A 45 7.16 5.90 4.34
C ASP A 45 7.06 4.71 5.31
N ASN A 46 5.86 4.24 5.68
CA ASN A 46 5.68 3.14 6.62
C ASN A 46 5.88 1.76 5.96
N GLY A 47 7.05 1.55 5.37
CA GLY A 47 7.44 0.28 4.76
C GLY A 47 7.49 -0.88 5.77
N PHE A 48 7.84 -0.60 7.03
CA PHE A 48 7.81 -1.60 8.10
C PHE A 48 6.38 -2.11 8.36
N GLY A 49 5.41 -1.20 8.54
CA GLY A 49 4.01 -1.56 8.74
C GLY A 49 3.44 -2.35 7.56
N ALA A 50 3.85 -2.00 6.33
CA ALA A 50 3.49 -2.76 5.15
C ALA A 50 4.05 -4.18 5.16
N GLY A 51 5.33 -4.37 5.51
CA GLY A 51 5.93 -5.69 5.63
C GLY A 51 5.29 -6.55 6.71
N PHE A 52 4.99 -5.96 7.87
CA PHE A 52 4.29 -6.63 8.96
C PHE A 52 2.88 -7.07 8.53
N MET A 53 2.14 -6.20 7.85
CA MET A 53 0.82 -6.52 7.30
C MET A 53 0.90 -7.63 6.26
N ALA A 54 1.88 -7.60 5.36
CA ALA A 54 2.10 -8.64 4.36
C ALA A 54 2.35 -10.01 5.02
N SER A 55 3.23 -10.05 6.03
CA SER A 55 3.50 -11.25 6.80
C SER A 55 2.24 -11.78 7.49
N SER A 56 1.50 -10.89 8.17
CA SER A 56 0.24 -11.25 8.83
C SER A 56 -0.75 -11.88 7.85
N ILE A 57 -0.93 -11.29 6.65
CA ILE A 57 -1.79 -11.83 5.60
C ILE A 57 -1.31 -13.21 5.13
N ASN A 58 -0.01 -13.40 4.91
CA ASN A 58 0.55 -14.69 4.52
C ASN A 58 0.33 -15.78 5.58
N HIS A 59 0.32 -15.41 6.86
CA HIS A 59 0.07 -16.35 7.95
C HIS A 59 -1.42 -16.63 8.20
N ILE A 60 -2.34 -15.75 7.78
CA ILE A 60 -3.79 -16.01 7.84
C ILE A 60 -4.16 -17.22 6.98
N THR A 61 -3.53 -17.40 5.80
CA THR A 61 -3.82 -18.54 4.93
C THR A 61 -3.11 -19.84 5.34
N ALA A 62 -2.07 -19.78 6.17
CA ALA A 62 -1.32 -20.95 6.63
C ALA A 62 -2.00 -21.68 7.81
N ALA A 63 -3.00 -21.05 8.42
CA ALA A 63 -3.75 -21.58 9.56
C ALA A 63 -5.11 -22.21 9.16
N GLY A 64 -5.37 -22.39 7.86
CA GLY A 64 -6.59 -22.98 7.31
C GLY A 64 -6.34 -24.30 6.59
#